data_AF-A0A222G876-F1
#
_entry.id   AF-A0A222G876-F1
#
_cell.length_a   1.000
_cell.length_b   1.000
_cell.length_c   1.000
_cell.angle_alpha   90.00
_cell.angle_beta   90.00
_cell.angle_gamma   90.00
#
_symmetry.space_group_name_H-M   'P 1'
#
loop_
_entity.id
_entity.type
_entity.pdbx_description
1 polymer ?
#
loop_
_entity_poly.entity_id
_entity_poly.type
_entity_poly.pdbx_seq_one_letter_code
_entity_poly.pdbx_strand_id
1 'polypeptide(L)'
;MLDKLRNVAIIAHVDHGKTTLVDKLLEQSGTLDARGGLEERTMDSNDIEKERGITILAKNTAINWNGYRVNIVDTPGHADFGGEVERVMSMVDSVLLIVDAQEGPMPQTRFVTKKAFAQGLKPIVVINKVDKPGSRPDWVMDQVFELFDNLGATDEQLDFKVVYASAINGWATLEEGATGTDMTPLFDTILKEVPAPTADPDGPFQMQISQLDYSSYLGVIGVGRITRGSVKPNQQVTIKLANGGVHNAKVGKVFGYLGLERHDIEEGFAGDIIAITGLGELKISDTVCCPTEVEGLPALSVDEPTINMTFQVNTSPFCGKEGKYVTSRNIKDRLEKELIHNVALRVEQLEDADKFKVSGRGELHLGILIENMRREGFELAVSRPEVIIREIDGELQEPYETVTIDVEEQHQGPIMEKMGVRKAELTDMAPDGTGRIRMDFIMPSRGLIGFQTEFMTLTSGSGLIYHTFFEYGPHKGGEIGQRKNGVMIGNATGKALTNAIFNLQSRGRMLIGHGVDIYEGQVIGIHSRDNDLTVNALKGKQLTNVRSSGTDEAQTLTPPIVMSLEQALEFIDNDELVEVTPESIRIRKKFLKENDRKREGRSPK
;
A
#
# COMPACT_ATOMS: atom_id res chain seq x y z
N MET A 1 28.38 -7.47 -23.31
CA MET A 1 26.89 -7.50 -23.22
C MET A 1 26.43 -6.65 -22.04
N LEU A 2 27.07 -6.80 -20.88
CA LEU A 2 26.91 -5.95 -19.68
C LEU A 2 26.95 -4.44 -19.95
N ASP A 3 27.89 -3.95 -20.77
CA ASP A 3 28.03 -2.51 -21.06
C ASP A 3 26.79 -1.86 -21.70
N LYS A 4 25.89 -2.68 -22.25
CA LYS A 4 24.66 -2.23 -22.92
C LYS A 4 23.40 -2.40 -22.06
N LEU A 5 23.53 -2.88 -20.83
CA LEU A 5 22.43 -2.98 -19.87
C LEU A 5 22.39 -1.74 -18.99
N ARG A 6 21.19 -1.23 -18.73
CA ARG A 6 20.93 -0.20 -17.73
C ARG A 6 19.71 -0.60 -16.92
N ASN A 7 19.84 -0.69 -15.61
CA ASN A 7 18.73 -0.98 -14.72
C ASN A 7 18.45 0.27 -13.89
N VAL A 8 17.23 0.80 -13.99
CA VAL A 8 16.84 2.02 -13.30
C VAL A 8 15.50 1.81 -12.60
N ALA A 9 15.36 2.31 -11.38
CA ALA A 9 14.07 2.36 -10.70
C ALA A 9 13.40 3.72 -10.94
N ILE A 10 12.08 3.76 -11.10
CA ILE A 10 11.35 5.04 -11.15
C ILE A 10 10.68 5.30 -9.79
N ILE A 11 10.90 6.51 -9.27
CA ILE A 11 10.32 7.05 -8.05
C ILE A 11 9.46 8.25 -8.44
N ALA A 12 8.18 8.24 -8.09
CA ALA A 12 7.29 9.36 -8.36
C ALA A 12 6.17 9.43 -7.32
N HIS A 13 5.61 10.62 -7.14
CA HIS A 13 4.37 10.78 -6.40
C HIS A 13 3.17 10.34 -7.25
N VAL A 14 2.04 10.11 -6.57
CA VAL A 14 0.73 9.96 -7.20
C VAL A 14 0.51 11.18 -8.09
N ASP A 15 0.01 10.97 -9.31
CA ASP A 15 -0.23 12.02 -10.30
C ASP A 15 0.99 12.75 -10.88
N HIS A 16 2.24 12.51 -10.49
CA HIS A 16 3.41 13.12 -11.15
C HIS A 16 3.66 12.58 -12.58
N GLY A 17 2.82 11.67 -13.07
CA GLY A 17 2.84 11.20 -14.44
C GLY A 17 3.82 10.06 -14.71
N LYS A 18 4.10 9.22 -13.69
CA LYS A 18 4.97 8.05 -13.79
C LYS A 18 4.59 7.11 -14.93
N THR A 19 3.36 6.61 -14.89
CA THR A 19 2.82 5.69 -15.89
C THR A 19 2.82 6.31 -17.28
N THR A 20 2.40 7.58 -17.40
CA THR A 20 2.41 8.32 -18.67
C THR A 20 3.82 8.45 -19.25
N LEU A 21 4.83 8.70 -18.41
CA LEU A 21 6.22 8.81 -18.87
C LEU A 21 6.73 7.45 -19.38
N VAL A 22 6.48 6.38 -18.62
CA VAL A 22 6.89 5.02 -19.01
C VAL A 22 6.21 4.60 -20.32
N ASP A 23 4.91 4.83 -20.45
CA ASP A 23 4.15 4.53 -21.67
C ASP A 23 4.76 5.25 -22.90
N LYS A 24 5.15 6.52 -22.76
CA LYS A 24 5.83 7.25 -23.85
C LYS A 24 7.21 6.73 -24.17
N LEU A 25 7.96 6.28 -23.17
CA LEU A 25 9.26 5.64 -23.40
C LEU A 25 9.09 4.32 -24.17
N LEU A 26 8.08 3.50 -23.83
CA LEU A 26 7.77 2.28 -24.59
C LEU A 26 7.35 2.58 -26.03
N GLU A 27 6.47 3.56 -26.23
CA GLU A 27 5.95 3.94 -27.55
C GLU A 27 7.10 4.38 -28.47
N GLN A 28 7.97 5.27 -27.98
CA GLN A 28 9.04 5.85 -28.80
C GLN A 28 10.22 4.90 -28.99
N SER A 29 10.43 3.94 -28.11
CA SER A 29 11.52 2.98 -28.29
C SER A 29 11.27 1.97 -29.42
N GLY A 30 10.02 1.87 -29.91
CA GLY A 30 9.63 0.86 -30.89
C GLY A 30 9.67 -0.57 -30.37
N THR A 31 9.60 -0.79 -29.04
CA THR A 31 9.62 -2.14 -28.44
C THR A 31 8.27 -2.86 -28.62
N LEU A 32 7.18 -2.10 -28.72
CA LEU A 32 5.84 -2.64 -29.01
C LEU A 32 5.59 -2.61 -30.52
N ASP A 33 5.40 -3.77 -31.14
CA ASP A 33 4.85 -3.86 -32.49
C ASP A 33 3.47 -3.19 -32.50
N ALA A 34 3.19 -2.37 -33.53
CA ALA A 34 1.98 -1.54 -33.71
C ALA A 34 0.63 -2.31 -33.77
N ARG A 35 0.57 -3.58 -33.32
CA ARG A 35 -0.60 -4.47 -33.32
C ARG A 35 -1.18 -4.75 -31.93
N GLY A 36 -0.47 -4.44 -30.85
CA GLY A 36 -1.04 -4.45 -29.50
C GLY A 36 -1.69 -3.09 -29.26
N GLY A 37 -3.02 -3.04 -29.19
CA GLY A 37 -3.72 -1.78 -28.89
C GLY A 37 -3.18 -1.17 -27.61
N LEU A 38 -2.73 0.09 -27.68
CA LEU A 38 -2.41 0.91 -26.52
C LEU A 38 -3.71 1.10 -25.72
N GLU A 39 -3.96 0.29 -24.71
CA GLU A 39 -4.76 0.76 -23.60
C GLU A 39 -3.93 1.83 -22.89
N GLU A 40 -4.35 3.11 -23.03
CA GLU A 40 -3.81 4.22 -22.24
C GLU A 40 -3.71 3.77 -20.77
N ARG A 41 -2.48 3.72 -20.22
CA ARG A 41 -2.11 3.31 -18.84
C ARG A 41 -1.96 1.80 -18.63
N THR A 42 -0.86 1.23 -19.13
CA THR A 42 -0.62 -0.22 -19.05
C THR A 42 0.11 -0.65 -17.76
N MET A 43 0.73 0.29 -17.01
CA MET A 43 1.47 -0.02 -15.77
C MET A 43 0.56 -0.25 -14.56
N ASP A 44 -0.46 0.60 -14.35
CA ASP A 44 -1.44 0.48 -13.26
C ASP A 44 -2.56 -0.47 -13.67
N SER A 45 -2.26 -1.76 -13.84
CA SER A 45 -3.25 -2.73 -14.37
C SER A 45 -4.33 -3.09 -13.36
N ASN A 46 -4.09 -2.90 -12.06
CA ASN A 46 -5.04 -3.27 -11.02
C ASN A 46 -6.02 -2.13 -10.76
N ASP A 47 -7.32 -2.42 -10.71
CA ASP A 47 -8.37 -1.42 -10.48
C ASP A 47 -8.16 -0.65 -9.15
N ILE A 48 -7.60 -1.30 -8.14
CA ILE A 48 -7.27 -0.66 -6.85
C ILE A 48 -6.11 0.34 -6.98
N GLU A 49 -5.09 0.03 -7.79
CA GLU A 49 -3.99 0.96 -8.07
C GLU A 49 -4.53 2.21 -8.77
N LYS A 50 -5.44 2.04 -9.73
CA LYS A 50 -6.10 3.15 -10.44
C LYS A 50 -6.98 4.00 -9.51
N GLU A 51 -7.79 3.37 -8.67
CA GLU A 51 -8.71 4.08 -7.76
C GLU A 51 -7.98 4.86 -6.66
N ARG A 52 -6.84 4.33 -6.19
CA ARG A 52 -6.05 4.95 -5.11
C ARG A 52 -4.88 5.80 -5.63
N GLY A 53 -4.57 5.71 -6.92
CA GLY A 53 -3.43 6.38 -7.55
C GLY A 53 -2.06 5.89 -7.08
N ILE A 54 -1.97 4.74 -6.40
CA ILE A 54 -0.72 4.20 -5.86
C ILE A 54 -0.28 2.95 -6.63
N THR A 55 1.02 2.78 -6.78
CA THR A 55 1.61 1.51 -7.23
C THR A 55 1.79 0.59 -6.04
N ILE A 56 1.27 -0.63 -6.11
CA ILE A 56 1.28 -1.60 -5.02
C ILE A 56 2.35 -2.66 -5.26
N LEU A 57 2.43 -3.18 -6.49
CA LEU A 57 3.44 -4.17 -6.88
C LEU A 57 4.41 -3.59 -7.90
N ALA A 58 5.69 -3.87 -7.71
CA ALA A 58 6.72 -3.43 -8.64
C ALA A 58 6.72 -4.28 -9.91
N LYS A 59 6.68 -3.62 -11.07
CA LYS A 59 6.72 -4.26 -12.40
C LYS A 59 7.98 -3.87 -13.14
N ASN A 60 8.55 -4.83 -13.87
CA ASN A 60 9.72 -4.59 -14.71
C ASN A 60 9.30 -4.35 -16.15
N THR A 61 9.78 -3.25 -16.73
CA THR A 61 9.60 -2.90 -18.14
C THR A 61 10.96 -2.92 -18.83
N ALA A 62 11.11 -3.74 -19.88
CA ALA A 62 12.36 -3.79 -20.64
C ALA A 62 12.22 -3.06 -21.97
N ILE A 63 13.05 -2.04 -22.18
CA ILE A 63 13.03 -1.16 -23.34
C ILE A 63 14.32 -1.35 -24.16
N ASN A 64 14.20 -1.53 -25.47
CA ASN A 64 15.34 -1.53 -26.38
C ASN A 64 15.51 -0.17 -27.04
N TRP A 65 16.66 0.48 -26.83
CA TRP A 65 16.99 1.78 -27.44
C TRP A 65 18.41 1.78 -28.00
N ASN A 66 18.57 2.01 -29.30
CA ASN A 66 19.87 2.06 -29.98
C ASN A 66 20.81 0.86 -29.68
N GLY A 67 20.21 -0.33 -29.49
CA GLY A 67 20.93 -1.56 -29.14
C GLY A 67 21.34 -1.68 -27.67
N TYR A 68 20.94 -0.73 -26.82
CA TYR A 68 20.96 -0.84 -25.36
C TYR A 68 19.64 -1.41 -24.86
N ARG A 69 19.70 -2.14 -23.76
CA ARG A 69 18.53 -2.67 -23.05
C ARG A 69 18.41 -1.93 -21.72
N VAL A 70 17.36 -1.12 -21.60
CA VAL A 70 17.04 -0.33 -20.41
C VAL A 70 15.90 -1.03 -19.68
N ASN A 71 16.20 -1.58 -18.51
CA ASN A 71 15.20 -2.13 -17.61
C ASN A 71 14.74 -1.02 -16.66
N ILE A 72 13.45 -0.72 -16.71
CA ILE A 72 12.79 0.24 -15.85
C ILE A 72 11.96 -0.56 -14.85
N VAL A 73 12.38 -0.53 -13.59
CA VAL A 73 11.66 -1.20 -12.50
C VAL A 73 10.81 -0.18 -11.77
N ASP A 74 9.53 -0.46 -11.68
CA ASP A 74 8.60 0.46 -11.05
C ASP A 74 8.58 0.31 -9.52
N THR A 75 8.59 1.40 -8.75
CA THR A 75 8.58 1.34 -7.28
C THR A 75 7.23 1.77 -6.68
N PRO A 76 6.75 1.09 -5.63
CA PRO A 76 5.67 1.60 -4.79
C PRO A 76 6.07 2.90 -4.09
N GLY A 77 5.18 3.89 -4.13
CA GLY A 77 5.41 5.21 -3.51
C GLY A 77 4.98 5.33 -2.04
N HIS A 78 4.31 4.32 -1.48
CA HIS A 78 3.71 4.39 -0.14
C HIS A 78 4.55 3.66 0.92
N ALA A 79 4.65 4.24 2.13
CA ALA A 79 5.53 3.77 3.21
C ALA A 79 5.24 2.32 3.67
N ASP A 80 3.96 1.91 3.67
CA ASP A 80 3.53 0.53 3.97
C ASP A 80 4.16 -0.56 3.08
N PHE A 81 4.75 -0.18 1.93
CA PHE A 81 5.43 -1.09 1.00
C PHE A 81 6.96 -0.95 1.01
N GLY A 82 7.55 -0.46 2.11
CA GLY A 82 8.99 -0.21 2.21
C GLY A 82 9.88 -1.42 1.90
N GLY A 83 9.49 -2.61 2.33
CA GLY A 83 10.20 -3.85 2.03
C GLY A 83 10.16 -4.19 0.54
N GLU A 84 9.09 -3.86 -0.19
CA GLU A 84 9.04 -4.02 -1.65
C GLU A 84 10.01 -3.02 -2.31
N VAL A 85 10.03 -1.77 -1.84
CA VAL A 85 10.97 -0.74 -2.33
C VAL A 85 12.41 -1.19 -2.19
N GLU A 86 12.84 -1.68 -1.03
CA GLU A 86 14.24 -2.11 -0.85
C GLU A 86 14.65 -3.27 -1.76
N ARG A 87 13.72 -4.19 -2.05
CA ARG A 87 13.93 -5.32 -2.97
C ARG A 87 14.03 -4.88 -4.42
N VAL A 88 13.28 -3.84 -4.81
CA VAL A 88 13.43 -3.24 -6.13
C VAL A 88 14.77 -2.53 -6.25
N MET A 89 15.16 -1.79 -5.22
CA MET A 89 16.42 -1.04 -5.22
C MET A 89 17.64 -1.96 -5.36
N SER A 90 17.59 -3.19 -4.84
CA SER A 90 18.69 -4.16 -4.99
C SER A 90 18.86 -4.70 -6.42
N MET A 91 17.87 -4.52 -7.30
CA MET A 91 17.91 -4.95 -8.71
C MET A 91 18.39 -3.85 -9.66
N VAL A 92 18.47 -2.60 -9.22
CA VAL A 92 18.77 -1.45 -10.08
C VAL A 92 20.11 -0.83 -9.74
N ASP A 93 20.62 0.00 -10.65
CA ASP A 93 21.93 0.64 -10.55
C ASP A 93 21.83 2.17 -10.45
N SER A 94 20.62 2.73 -10.63
CA SER A 94 20.30 4.16 -10.48
C SER A 94 18.78 4.36 -10.28
N VAL A 95 18.36 5.59 -9.95
CA VAL A 95 16.95 5.95 -9.75
C VAL A 95 16.56 7.18 -10.56
N LEU A 96 15.36 7.17 -11.12
CA LEU A 96 14.70 8.29 -11.80
C LEU A 96 13.66 8.89 -10.86
N LEU A 97 13.92 10.09 -10.34
CA LEU A 97 12.99 10.83 -9.50
C LEU A 97 12.13 11.76 -10.35
N ILE A 98 10.84 11.44 -10.49
CA ILE A 98 9.89 12.25 -11.24
C ILE A 98 9.17 13.24 -10.32
N VAL A 99 9.29 14.51 -10.66
CA VAL A 99 8.75 15.64 -9.89
C VAL A 99 7.85 16.49 -10.78
N ASP A 100 6.66 16.87 -10.32
CA ASP A 100 5.79 17.78 -11.07
C ASP A 100 6.37 19.21 -11.03
N ALA A 101 6.45 19.85 -12.19
CA ALA A 101 7.03 21.18 -12.38
C ALA A 101 6.27 22.31 -11.66
N GLN A 102 5.04 22.07 -11.19
CA GLN A 102 4.23 23.01 -10.45
C GLN A 102 4.22 22.71 -8.95
N GLU A 103 4.09 21.43 -8.59
CA GLU A 103 3.89 21.02 -7.19
C GLU A 103 5.21 20.84 -6.43
N GLY A 104 6.26 20.36 -7.10
CA GLY A 104 7.55 20.06 -6.45
C GLY A 104 7.62 18.66 -5.83
N PRO A 105 8.69 18.35 -5.08
CA PRO A 105 8.88 17.03 -4.49
C PRO A 105 7.89 16.78 -3.35
N MET A 106 7.14 15.68 -3.45
CA MET A 106 6.12 15.34 -2.46
C MET A 106 6.68 14.44 -1.36
N PRO A 107 6.12 14.49 -0.13
CA PRO A 107 6.75 13.75 0.94
C PRO A 107 6.69 12.21 0.79
N GLN A 108 5.76 11.67 0.00
CA GLN A 108 5.71 10.25 -0.39
C GLN A 108 7.01 9.79 -1.07
N THR A 109 7.58 10.61 -1.96
CA THR A 109 8.82 10.25 -2.67
C THR A 109 10.06 10.33 -1.78
N ARG A 110 10.01 11.04 -0.64
CA ARG A 110 11.15 11.17 0.29
C ARG A 110 11.55 9.83 0.88
N PHE A 111 10.57 9.01 1.27
CA PHE A 111 10.84 7.70 1.87
C PHE A 111 11.60 6.80 0.90
N VAL A 112 11.11 6.68 -0.33
CA VAL A 112 11.72 5.86 -1.38
C VAL A 112 13.10 6.41 -1.76
N THR A 113 13.23 7.74 -1.86
CA THR A 113 14.49 8.42 -2.17
C THR A 113 15.54 8.21 -1.07
N LYS A 114 15.13 8.28 0.20
CA LYS A 114 16.01 8.01 1.35
C LYS A 114 16.58 6.60 1.30
N LYS A 115 15.75 5.61 0.94
CA LYS A 115 16.18 4.22 0.78
C LYS A 115 17.14 4.04 -0.40
N ALA A 116 16.88 4.71 -1.52
CA ALA A 116 17.79 4.72 -2.66
C ALA A 116 19.17 5.30 -2.30
N PHE A 117 19.20 6.42 -1.55
CA PHE A 117 20.46 7.04 -1.11
C PHE A 117 21.23 6.20 -0.11
N ALA A 118 20.53 5.51 0.80
CA ALA A 118 21.16 4.56 1.72
C ALA A 118 21.87 3.40 0.99
N GLN A 119 21.44 3.06 -0.23
CA GLN A 119 22.11 2.08 -1.09
C GLN A 119 23.18 2.70 -2.03
N GLY A 120 23.44 4.01 -1.92
CA GLY A 120 24.43 4.70 -2.74
C GLY A 120 24.01 4.93 -4.21
N LEU A 121 22.72 4.78 -4.53
CA LEU A 121 22.23 4.98 -5.89
C LEU A 121 22.27 6.47 -6.27
N LYS A 122 22.66 6.75 -7.52
CA LYS A 122 22.71 8.11 -8.07
C LYS A 122 21.37 8.48 -8.70
N PRO A 123 20.75 9.61 -8.31
CA PRO A 123 19.46 10.01 -8.86
C PRO A 123 19.61 10.75 -10.19
N ILE A 124 18.65 10.56 -11.08
CA ILE A 124 18.37 11.41 -12.24
C ILE A 124 17.00 12.06 -11.97
N VAL A 125 16.95 13.39 -11.97
CA VAL A 125 15.72 14.13 -11.68
C VAL A 125 15.00 14.46 -12.98
N VAL A 126 13.74 14.07 -13.07
CA VAL A 126 12.86 14.37 -14.20
C VAL A 126 11.79 15.34 -13.72
N ILE A 127 11.88 16.60 -14.14
CA ILE A 127 10.86 17.62 -13.87
C ILE A 127 9.80 17.50 -14.97
N ASN A 128 8.68 16.86 -14.64
CA ASN A 128 7.60 16.54 -15.57
C ASN A 128 6.48 17.60 -15.56
N LYS A 129 5.65 17.60 -16.60
CA LYS A 129 4.51 18.52 -16.80
C LYS A 129 4.92 19.99 -16.91
N VAL A 130 6.08 20.26 -17.51
CA VAL A 130 6.55 21.62 -17.80
C VAL A 130 5.64 22.37 -18.79
N ASP A 131 4.79 21.65 -19.52
CA ASP A 131 3.78 22.18 -20.44
C ASP A 131 2.60 22.89 -19.74
N LYS A 132 2.44 22.72 -18.43
CA LYS A 132 1.37 23.38 -17.67
C LYS A 132 1.62 24.90 -17.59
N PRO A 133 0.59 25.75 -17.73
CA PRO A 133 0.72 27.21 -17.65
C PRO A 133 1.12 27.76 -16.26
N GLY A 134 1.18 26.91 -15.24
CA GLY A 134 1.63 27.26 -13.88
C GLY A 134 2.92 26.56 -13.46
N SER A 135 3.70 26.02 -14.41
CA SER A 135 4.99 25.40 -14.11
C SER A 135 5.98 26.43 -13.56
N ARG A 136 6.76 26.01 -12.57
CA ARG A 136 7.82 26.79 -11.89
C ARG A 136 9.08 25.92 -11.69
N PRO A 137 9.75 25.51 -12.79
CA PRO A 137 10.81 24.51 -12.73
C PRO A 137 12.00 24.96 -11.86
N ASP A 138 12.41 26.25 -11.94
CA ASP A 138 13.37 26.87 -11.03
C ASP A 138 13.07 26.61 -9.54
N TRP A 139 11.85 26.91 -9.08
CA TRP A 139 11.47 26.72 -7.68
C TRP A 139 11.45 25.23 -7.30
N VAL A 140 11.01 24.37 -8.21
CA VAL A 140 11.01 22.91 -7.99
C VAL A 140 12.43 22.39 -7.85
N MET A 141 13.37 22.92 -8.63
CA MET A 141 14.78 22.58 -8.56
C MET A 141 15.34 22.83 -7.15
N ASP A 142 15.11 24.03 -6.61
CA ASP A 142 15.55 24.41 -5.26
C ASP A 142 14.97 23.46 -4.20
N GLN A 143 13.68 23.11 -4.32
CA GLN A 143 13.03 22.18 -3.39
C GLN A 143 13.58 20.75 -3.47
N VAL A 144 13.98 20.29 -4.66
CA VAL A 144 14.63 18.99 -4.83
C VAL A 144 16.02 18.99 -4.19
N PHE A 145 16.78 20.06 -4.34
CA PHE A 145 18.07 20.22 -3.65
C PHE A 145 17.90 20.19 -2.13
N GLU A 146 16.96 20.97 -1.60
CA GLU A 146 16.65 20.99 -0.16
C GLU A 146 16.19 19.60 0.34
N LEU A 147 15.43 18.87 -0.48
CA LEU A 147 15.07 17.50 -0.18
C LEU A 147 16.32 16.62 -0.04
N PHE A 148 17.24 16.67 -0.98
CA PHE A 148 18.41 15.79 -1.00
C PHE A 148 19.35 16.10 0.16
N ASP A 149 19.56 17.38 0.46
CA ASP A 149 20.35 17.82 1.61
C ASP A 149 19.76 17.31 2.94
N ASN A 150 18.45 17.49 3.14
CA ASN A 150 17.74 16.98 4.31
C ASN A 150 17.79 15.46 4.47
N LEU A 151 17.92 14.72 3.35
CA LEU A 151 18.05 13.27 3.37
C LEU A 151 19.49 12.80 3.61
N GLY A 152 20.47 13.71 3.68
CA GLY A 152 21.88 13.40 3.87
C GLY A 152 22.54 12.85 2.60
N ALA A 153 22.15 13.36 1.42
CA ALA A 153 22.77 12.99 0.16
C ALA A 153 24.28 13.30 0.16
N THR A 154 25.08 12.45 -0.48
CA THR A 154 26.51 12.70 -0.68
C THR A 154 26.74 13.73 -1.79
N ASP A 155 27.94 14.32 -1.87
CA ASP A 155 28.29 15.26 -2.94
C ASP A 155 28.07 14.66 -4.35
N GLU A 156 28.35 13.36 -4.52
CA GLU A 156 28.09 12.65 -5.78
C GLU A 156 26.61 12.49 -6.11
N GLN A 157 25.74 12.46 -5.09
CA GLN A 157 24.29 12.39 -5.26
C GLN A 157 23.67 13.78 -5.47
N LEU A 158 24.34 14.84 -4.99
CA LEU A 158 23.97 16.23 -5.20
C LEU A 158 24.34 16.74 -6.61
N ASP A 159 25.32 16.14 -7.29
CA ASP A 159 25.63 16.39 -8.71
C ASP A 159 24.73 15.57 -9.66
N PHE A 160 23.41 15.65 -9.43
CA PHE A 160 22.43 14.93 -10.23
C PHE A 160 22.13 15.64 -11.56
N LYS A 161 21.78 14.86 -12.59
CA LYS A 161 21.30 15.41 -13.86
C LYS A 161 19.80 15.67 -13.84
N VAL A 162 19.41 16.71 -14.56
CA VAL A 162 18.04 17.22 -14.62
C VAL A 162 17.54 17.12 -16.04
N VAL A 163 16.35 16.56 -16.20
CA VAL A 163 15.66 16.45 -17.47
C VAL A 163 14.28 17.07 -17.32
N TYR A 164 13.95 18.06 -18.14
CA TYR A 164 12.62 18.64 -18.20
C TYR A 164 11.79 17.86 -19.23
N ALA A 165 10.58 17.45 -18.85
CA ALA A 165 9.77 16.57 -19.68
C ALA A 165 8.29 16.97 -19.69
N SER A 166 7.65 16.68 -20.83
CA SER A 166 6.20 16.66 -20.97
C SER A 166 5.78 15.26 -21.40
N ALA A 167 5.40 14.42 -20.43
CA ALA A 167 4.95 13.05 -20.70
C ALA A 167 3.69 13.01 -21.58
N ILE A 168 2.80 14.00 -21.51
CA ILE A 168 1.59 14.03 -22.35
C ILE A 168 1.95 14.28 -23.81
N ASN A 169 2.83 15.27 -24.05
CA ASN A 169 3.23 15.64 -25.40
C ASN A 169 4.36 14.75 -25.96
N GLY A 170 4.97 13.90 -25.12
CA GLY A 170 5.97 12.93 -25.54
C GLY A 170 7.35 13.51 -25.82
N TRP A 171 7.78 14.56 -25.10
CA TRP A 171 9.12 15.13 -25.30
C TRP A 171 9.87 15.40 -23.99
N ALA A 172 11.20 15.42 -24.09
CA ALA A 172 12.12 15.80 -23.03
C ALA A 172 13.18 16.80 -23.54
N THR A 173 13.82 17.53 -22.63
CA THR A 173 14.92 18.47 -22.91
C THR A 173 15.83 18.57 -21.69
N LEU A 174 17.07 19.01 -21.91
CA LEU A 174 18.03 19.35 -20.84
C LEU A 174 18.02 20.84 -20.50
N GLU A 175 17.48 21.67 -21.39
CA GLU A 175 17.41 23.12 -21.22
C GLU A 175 16.03 23.56 -20.75
N GLU A 176 15.97 24.35 -19.68
CA GLU A 176 14.73 24.91 -19.16
C GLU A 176 14.08 25.86 -20.19
N GLY A 177 12.76 25.76 -20.34
CA GLY A 177 11.99 26.60 -21.28
C GLY A 177 12.08 26.18 -22.75
N ALA A 178 12.96 25.25 -23.10
CA ALA A 178 13.00 24.67 -24.44
C ALA A 178 11.93 23.58 -24.59
N THR A 179 11.27 23.53 -25.74
CA THR A 179 10.39 22.41 -26.11
C THR A 179 11.15 21.42 -26.96
N GLY A 180 11.27 20.19 -26.47
CA GLY A 180 11.85 19.07 -27.23
C GLY A 180 10.89 18.53 -28.30
N THR A 181 11.39 17.58 -29.09
CA THR A 181 10.60 16.87 -30.11
C THR A 181 10.25 15.45 -29.71
N ASP A 182 11.08 14.80 -28.90
CA ASP A 182 10.95 13.41 -28.50
C ASP A 182 11.61 13.16 -27.12
N MET A 183 11.57 11.92 -26.63
CA MET A 183 12.16 11.50 -25.35
C MET A 183 13.65 11.13 -25.46
N THR A 184 14.31 11.37 -26.61
CA THR A 184 15.72 11.05 -26.81
C THR A 184 16.62 11.66 -25.72
N PRO A 185 16.42 12.91 -25.26
CA PRO A 185 17.27 13.49 -24.21
C PRO A 185 17.21 12.70 -22.89
N LEU A 186 16.04 12.14 -22.55
CA LEU A 186 15.90 11.30 -21.36
C LEU A 186 16.63 9.97 -21.54
N PHE A 187 16.46 9.29 -22.68
CA PHE A 187 17.20 8.06 -22.97
C PHE A 187 18.72 8.26 -22.94
N ASP A 188 19.21 9.31 -23.60
CA ASP A 188 20.64 9.61 -23.66
C ASP A 188 21.21 9.92 -22.27
N THR A 189 20.44 10.60 -21.42
CA THR A 189 20.83 10.86 -20.02
C THR A 189 20.92 9.58 -19.23
N ILE A 190 19.94 8.68 -19.36
CA ILE A 190 19.97 7.35 -18.72
C ILE A 190 21.21 6.57 -19.18
N LEU A 191 21.52 6.56 -20.48
CA LEU A 191 22.67 5.81 -21.00
C LEU A 191 24.03 6.35 -20.52
N LYS A 192 24.14 7.67 -20.32
CA LYS A 192 25.35 8.36 -19.87
C LYS A 192 25.58 8.28 -18.36
N GLU A 193 24.54 8.50 -17.57
CA GLU A 193 24.67 8.68 -16.12
C GLU A 193 24.44 7.37 -15.35
N VAL A 194 23.60 6.46 -15.86
CA VAL A 194 23.39 5.18 -15.20
C VAL A 194 24.58 4.25 -15.50
N PRO A 195 25.26 3.71 -14.47
CA PRO A 195 26.36 2.79 -14.69
C PRO A 195 25.86 1.44 -15.25
N ALA A 196 26.76 0.70 -15.89
CA ALA A 196 26.47 -0.68 -16.23
C ALA A 196 26.38 -1.54 -14.94
N PRO A 197 25.56 -2.60 -14.92
CA PRO A 197 25.41 -3.45 -13.74
C PRO A 197 26.74 -4.06 -13.31
N THR A 198 27.04 -4.00 -12.01
CA THR A 198 28.23 -4.65 -11.46
C THR A 198 27.97 -6.15 -11.32
N ALA A 199 28.32 -6.92 -12.35
CA ALA A 199 28.06 -8.36 -12.41
C ALA A 199 29.21 -9.10 -13.13
N ASP A 200 29.47 -10.35 -12.74
CA ASP A 200 30.56 -11.17 -13.28
C ASP A 200 30.02 -12.23 -14.25
N PRO A 201 30.22 -12.07 -15.57
CA PRO A 201 29.66 -13.00 -16.57
C PRO A 201 30.39 -14.35 -16.61
N ASP A 202 31.65 -14.42 -16.18
CA ASP A 202 32.50 -15.60 -16.35
C ASP A 202 32.49 -16.54 -15.13
N GLY A 203 32.05 -16.04 -13.97
CA GLY A 203 31.95 -16.84 -12.75
C GLY A 203 30.73 -17.79 -12.70
N PRO A 204 30.63 -18.62 -11.66
CA PRO A 204 29.51 -19.57 -11.52
C PRO A 204 28.19 -18.87 -11.21
N PHE A 205 27.10 -19.44 -11.75
CA PHE A 205 25.75 -18.90 -11.64
C PHE A 205 25.39 -18.51 -10.20
N GLN A 206 24.95 -17.26 -10.02
CA GLN A 206 24.43 -16.75 -8.76
C GLN A 206 23.36 -15.70 -9.03
N MET A 207 22.17 -15.92 -8.47
CA MET A 207 21.01 -15.03 -8.61
C MET A 207 20.24 -15.01 -7.29
N GLN A 208 20.00 -13.82 -6.74
CA GLN A 208 19.14 -13.66 -5.56
C GLN A 208 17.69 -13.40 -5.99
N ILE A 209 16.76 -14.10 -5.34
CA ILE A 209 15.33 -13.88 -5.55
C ILE A 209 14.91 -12.59 -4.83
N SER A 210 14.50 -11.60 -5.62
CA SER A 210 14.07 -10.29 -5.15
C SER A 210 12.56 -10.15 -5.13
N GLN A 211 11.86 -10.84 -6.03
CA GLN A 211 10.39 -10.88 -6.09
C GLN A 211 9.90 -12.29 -6.39
N LEU A 212 8.66 -12.57 -5.97
CA LEU A 212 7.98 -13.83 -6.24
C LEU A 212 6.68 -13.54 -6.96
N ASP A 213 6.38 -14.37 -7.94
CA ASP A 213 5.14 -14.37 -8.68
C ASP A 213 4.60 -15.81 -8.77
N TYR A 214 3.33 -15.98 -9.09
CA TYR A 214 2.69 -17.28 -9.14
C TYR A 214 1.84 -17.44 -10.40
N SER A 215 1.99 -18.58 -11.05
CA SER A 215 1.11 -19.02 -12.12
C SER A 215 0.49 -20.36 -11.76
N SER A 216 -0.80 -20.51 -12.02
CA SER A 216 -1.53 -21.78 -11.86
C SER A 216 -0.93 -22.92 -12.71
N TYR A 217 -0.24 -22.60 -13.81
CA TYR A 217 0.36 -23.57 -14.71
C TYR A 217 1.85 -23.84 -14.42
N LEU A 218 2.60 -22.81 -14.01
CA LEU A 218 4.06 -22.88 -13.84
C LEU A 218 4.49 -22.99 -12.37
N GLY A 219 3.57 -22.80 -11.42
CA GLY A 219 3.86 -22.73 -10.00
C GLY A 219 4.50 -21.39 -9.62
N VAL A 220 5.38 -21.43 -8.60
CA VAL A 220 6.13 -20.27 -8.12
C VAL A 220 7.18 -19.86 -9.16
N ILE A 221 7.21 -18.56 -9.46
CA ILE A 221 8.12 -17.90 -10.37
C ILE A 221 9.01 -16.97 -9.54
N GLY A 222 10.31 -17.23 -9.53
CA GLY A 222 11.29 -16.36 -8.88
C GLY A 222 11.79 -15.29 -9.84
N VAL A 223 11.72 -14.02 -9.45
CA VAL A 223 12.26 -12.89 -10.22
C VAL A 223 13.46 -12.30 -9.49
N GLY A 224 14.50 -11.98 -10.24
CA GLY A 224 15.70 -11.37 -9.67
C GLY A 224 16.72 -11.00 -10.74
N ARG A 225 17.77 -10.33 -10.28
CA ARG A 225 18.93 -9.96 -11.10
C ARG A 225 20.02 -11.02 -10.97
N ILE A 226 20.57 -11.49 -12.09
CA ILE A 226 21.71 -12.40 -12.08
C ILE A 226 22.96 -11.59 -11.69
N THR A 227 23.62 -11.98 -10.60
CA THR A 227 24.85 -11.33 -10.12
C THR A 227 26.09 -11.91 -10.80
N ARG A 228 26.08 -13.22 -11.08
CA ARG A 228 27.21 -13.91 -11.68
C ARG A 228 26.77 -15.06 -12.59
N GLY A 229 27.54 -15.32 -13.64
CA GLY A 229 27.37 -16.44 -14.56
C GLY A 229 26.14 -16.37 -15.45
N SER A 230 25.66 -17.53 -15.91
CA SER A 230 24.47 -17.66 -16.75
C SER A 230 23.58 -18.84 -16.33
N VAL A 231 22.31 -18.79 -16.74
CA VAL A 231 21.34 -19.85 -16.49
C VAL A 231 20.60 -20.26 -17.75
N LYS A 232 20.41 -21.57 -17.90
CA LYS A 232 19.67 -22.20 -19.00
C LYS A 232 18.45 -22.97 -18.48
N PRO A 233 17.39 -23.09 -19.29
CA PRO A 233 16.34 -24.06 -19.04
C PRO A 233 16.93 -25.47 -18.85
N ASN A 234 16.36 -26.24 -17.92
CA ASN A 234 16.82 -27.56 -17.52
C ASN A 234 18.18 -27.65 -16.80
N GLN A 235 18.78 -26.53 -16.42
CA GLN A 235 20.02 -26.53 -15.64
C GLN A 235 19.76 -26.96 -14.19
N GLN A 236 20.67 -27.76 -13.64
CA GLN A 236 20.64 -28.12 -12.22
C GLN A 236 21.21 -26.96 -11.40
N VAL A 237 20.50 -26.56 -10.35
CA VAL A 237 20.89 -25.47 -9.46
C VAL A 237 20.75 -25.88 -8.01
N THR A 238 21.44 -25.17 -7.15
CA THR A 238 21.37 -25.35 -5.70
C THR A 238 20.90 -24.05 -5.07
N ILE A 239 19.83 -24.12 -4.29
CA ILE A 239 19.22 -22.96 -3.65
C ILE A 239 19.72 -22.91 -2.22
N LYS A 240 20.43 -21.83 -1.89
CA LYS A 240 20.80 -21.50 -0.53
C LYS A 240 19.71 -20.62 0.07
N LEU A 241 19.02 -21.18 1.05
CA LEU A 241 17.96 -20.50 1.76
C LEU A 241 18.53 -19.42 2.69
N ALA A 242 17.78 -18.34 2.89
CA ALA A 242 18.19 -17.28 3.83
C ALA A 242 18.41 -17.78 5.27
N ASN A 243 17.73 -18.87 5.67
CA ASN A 243 17.88 -19.51 6.97
C ASN A 243 19.10 -20.46 7.08
N GLY A 244 19.92 -20.55 6.03
CA GLY A 244 21.12 -21.40 5.98
C GLY A 244 20.88 -22.81 5.44
N GLY A 245 19.63 -23.21 5.19
CA GLY A 245 19.33 -24.48 4.54
C GLY A 245 19.73 -24.49 3.06
N VAL A 246 19.93 -25.68 2.49
CA VAL A 246 20.28 -25.85 1.08
C VAL A 246 19.44 -26.96 0.47
N HIS A 247 18.88 -26.72 -0.72
CA HIS A 247 18.22 -27.78 -1.48
C HIS A 247 18.52 -27.68 -2.97
N ASN A 248 18.49 -28.82 -3.65
CA ASN A 248 18.76 -28.90 -5.08
C ASN A 248 17.46 -28.84 -5.87
N ALA A 249 17.48 -28.09 -6.97
CA ALA A 249 16.35 -27.95 -7.86
C ALA A 249 16.82 -27.93 -9.32
N LYS A 250 15.86 -28.02 -10.25
CA LYS A 250 16.12 -27.96 -11.67
C LYS A 250 15.33 -26.80 -12.26
N VAL A 251 16.01 -25.91 -12.98
CA VAL A 251 15.36 -24.79 -13.65
C VAL A 251 14.41 -25.34 -14.71
N GLY A 252 13.14 -24.96 -14.64
CA GLY A 252 12.12 -25.33 -15.61
C GLY A 252 12.24 -24.49 -16.86
N LYS A 253 11.75 -23.25 -16.78
CA LYS A 253 11.87 -22.22 -17.84
C LYS A 253 12.60 -21.00 -17.32
N VAL A 254 13.21 -20.27 -18.25
CA VAL A 254 13.83 -18.97 -18.03
C VAL A 254 13.09 -17.98 -18.91
N PHE A 255 12.59 -16.90 -18.31
CA PHE A 255 11.87 -15.84 -18.98
C PHE A 255 12.67 -14.54 -18.93
N GLY A 256 12.80 -13.90 -20.09
CA GLY A 256 13.24 -12.51 -20.20
C GLY A 256 12.04 -11.57 -20.26
N TYR A 257 12.29 -10.29 -20.01
CA TYR A 257 11.29 -9.23 -20.18
C TYR A 257 11.49 -8.52 -21.52
N LEU A 258 10.40 -8.21 -22.21
CA LEU A 258 10.37 -7.32 -23.38
C LEU A 258 9.08 -6.49 -23.34
N GLY A 259 9.22 -5.16 -23.26
CA GLY A 259 8.10 -4.31 -22.89
C GLY A 259 7.56 -4.73 -21.53
N LEU A 260 6.26 -5.04 -21.48
CA LEU A 260 5.56 -5.52 -20.28
C LEU A 260 5.38 -7.05 -20.27
N GLU A 261 5.73 -7.73 -21.35
CA GLU A 261 5.52 -9.17 -21.50
C GLU A 261 6.77 -9.98 -21.15
N ARG A 262 6.53 -11.18 -20.65
CA ARG A 262 7.56 -12.20 -20.44
C ARG A 262 7.63 -13.09 -21.67
N HIS A 263 8.84 -13.36 -22.15
CA HIS A 263 9.09 -14.30 -23.24
C HIS A 263 10.13 -15.35 -22.83
N ASP A 264 9.99 -16.56 -23.36
CA ASP A 264 10.95 -17.65 -23.13
C ASP A 264 12.34 -17.26 -23.70
N ILE A 265 13.40 -17.43 -22.92
CA ILE A 265 14.79 -17.23 -23.37
C ILE A 265 15.61 -18.51 -23.20
N GLU A 266 16.58 -18.73 -24.09
CA GLU A 266 17.45 -19.91 -24.06
C GLU A 266 18.54 -19.81 -22.99
N GLU A 267 19.00 -18.59 -22.69
CA GLU A 267 20.06 -18.31 -21.72
C GLU A 267 19.87 -16.91 -21.15
N GLY A 268 19.95 -16.77 -19.82
CA GLY A 268 20.02 -15.49 -19.13
C GLY A 268 21.44 -15.24 -18.62
N PHE A 269 21.94 -14.02 -18.73
CA PHE A 269 23.33 -13.66 -18.39
C PHE A 269 23.41 -12.74 -17.18
N ALA A 270 24.59 -12.66 -16.56
CA ALA A 270 24.91 -11.71 -15.51
C ALA A 270 24.46 -10.28 -15.88
N GLY A 271 23.78 -9.61 -14.95
CA GLY A 271 23.18 -8.29 -15.12
C GLY A 271 21.73 -8.29 -15.62
N ASP A 272 21.24 -9.39 -16.22
CA ASP A 272 19.84 -9.50 -16.66
C ASP A 272 18.88 -9.66 -15.45
N ILE A 273 17.73 -9.00 -15.55
CA ILE A 273 16.57 -9.27 -14.70
C ILE A 273 15.72 -10.34 -15.39
N ILE A 274 15.62 -11.51 -14.78
CA ILE A 274 14.93 -12.68 -15.34
C ILE A 274 13.91 -13.27 -14.37
N ALA A 275 12.98 -14.05 -14.93
CA ALA A 275 12.03 -14.85 -14.17
C ALA A 275 12.32 -16.34 -14.40
N ILE A 276 12.45 -17.12 -13.32
CA ILE A 276 12.77 -18.55 -13.37
C ILE A 276 11.70 -19.38 -12.68
N THR A 277 11.43 -20.58 -13.22
CA THR A 277 10.38 -21.48 -12.71
C THR A 277 10.93 -22.88 -12.43
N GLY A 278 10.11 -23.73 -11.80
CA GLY A 278 10.47 -25.14 -11.54
C GLY A 278 11.36 -25.36 -10.32
N LEU A 279 11.54 -24.33 -9.50
CA LEU A 279 12.42 -24.36 -8.33
C LEU A 279 11.75 -24.81 -7.03
N GLY A 280 10.44 -25.09 -7.06
CA GLY A 280 9.67 -25.49 -5.87
C GLY A 280 9.29 -24.29 -5.00
N GLU A 281 9.33 -24.48 -3.67
CA GLU A 281 9.06 -23.40 -2.70
C GLU A 281 10.27 -22.47 -2.58
N LEU A 282 10.22 -21.35 -3.30
CA LEU A 282 11.18 -20.25 -3.16
C LEU A 282 10.69 -19.23 -2.14
N LYS A 283 11.63 -18.63 -1.40
CA LYS A 283 11.40 -17.46 -0.58
C LYS A 283 12.23 -16.28 -1.09
N ILE A 284 11.78 -15.07 -0.75
CA ILE A 284 12.58 -13.87 -0.97
C ILE A 284 13.89 -13.98 -0.19
N SER A 285 14.96 -13.41 -0.75
CA SER A 285 16.34 -13.48 -0.25
C SER A 285 17.05 -14.82 -0.43
N ASP A 286 16.35 -15.86 -0.91
CA ASP A 286 17.01 -17.11 -1.30
C ASP A 286 17.95 -16.85 -2.49
N THR A 287 19.11 -17.49 -2.46
CA THR A 287 20.11 -17.37 -3.54
C THR A 287 20.16 -18.66 -4.33
N VAL A 288 19.89 -18.58 -5.63
CA VAL A 288 20.02 -19.69 -6.57
C VAL A 288 21.44 -19.69 -7.12
N CYS A 289 22.17 -20.78 -6.87
CA CYS A 289 23.58 -20.90 -7.17
C CYS A 289 23.87 -22.10 -8.08
N CYS A 290 25.05 -22.09 -8.68
CA CYS A 290 25.63 -23.27 -9.30
C CYS A 290 25.87 -24.36 -8.23
N PRO A 291 25.58 -25.65 -8.50
CA PRO A 291 25.80 -26.73 -7.53
C PRO A 291 27.25 -26.92 -7.08
N THR A 292 28.22 -26.45 -7.87
CA THR A 292 29.65 -26.53 -7.53
C THR A 292 30.10 -25.44 -6.56
N GLU A 293 29.37 -24.34 -6.45
CA GLU A 293 29.76 -23.18 -5.64
C GLU A 293 28.51 -22.52 -5.03
N VAL A 294 28.21 -22.91 -3.79
CA VAL A 294 26.96 -22.53 -3.10
C VAL A 294 27.21 -21.35 -2.16
N GLU A 295 27.35 -20.18 -2.75
CA GLU A 295 27.53 -18.92 -2.04
C GLU A 295 26.23 -18.13 -1.97
N GLY A 296 25.83 -17.76 -0.75
CA GLY A 296 24.56 -17.07 -0.51
C GLY A 296 24.82 -15.59 -0.41
N LEU A 297 23.97 -14.79 -1.04
CA LEU A 297 24.04 -13.33 -0.94
C LEU A 297 23.45 -12.87 0.40
N PRO A 298 23.88 -11.69 0.92
CA PRO A 298 23.29 -11.11 2.11
C PRO A 298 21.77 -11.02 1.97
N ALA A 299 21.04 -11.44 3.01
CA ALA A 299 19.59 -11.42 2.96
C ALA A 299 19.09 -9.97 2.81
N LEU A 300 18.15 -9.77 1.89
CA LEU A 300 17.44 -8.50 1.77
C LEU A 300 16.63 -8.28 3.05
N SER A 301 16.51 -7.01 3.46
CA SER A 301 15.70 -6.69 4.63
C SER A 301 14.23 -7.05 4.35
N VAL A 302 13.59 -7.66 5.33
CA VAL A 302 12.17 -8.00 5.28
C VAL A 302 11.48 -7.14 6.31
N ASP A 303 10.53 -6.32 5.86
CA ASP A 303 9.70 -5.54 6.76
C ASP A 303 8.89 -6.47 7.67
N GLU A 304 9.09 -6.34 8.97
CA GLU A 304 8.30 -7.06 9.96
C GLU A 304 6.89 -6.44 10.07
N PRO A 305 5.85 -7.27 10.30
CA PRO A 305 4.52 -6.77 10.56
C PRO A 305 4.50 -6.01 11.90
N THR A 306 3.73 -4.93 11.94
CA THR A 306 3.55 -4.06 13.13
C THR A 306 2.11 -4.12 13.64
N ILE A 307 1.16 -4.46 12.77
CA ILE A 307 -0.28 -4.52 13.06
C ILE A 307 -0.80 -5.93 12.80
N ASN A 308 -1.74 -6.37 13.62
CA ASN A 308 -2.49 -7.61 13.42
C ASN A 308 -4.01 -7.36 13.48
N MET A 309 -4.75 -8.20 12.77
CA MET A 309 -6.20 -8.19 12.69
C MET A 309 -6.71 -9.64 12.66
N THR A 310 -7.89 -9.88 13.22
CA THR A 310 -8.54 -11.19 13.12
C THR A 310 -9.49 -11.20 11.93
N PHE A 311 -9.22 -12.09 10.97
CA PHE A 311 -10.10 -12.37 9.84
C PHE A 311 -10.90 -13.61 10.20
N GLN A 312 -12.21 -13.55 10.03
CA GLN A 312 -13.08 -14.64 10.41
C GLN A 312 -14.24 -14.84 9.44
N VAL A 313 -14.79 -16.05 9.44
CA VAL A 313 -15.98 -16.40 8.65
C VAL A 313 -17.14 -15.46 9.03
N ASN A 314 -17.88 -15.02 8.02
CA ASN A 314 -19.08 -14.22 8.25
C ASN A 314 -20.17 -15.06 8.94
N THR A 315 -20.45 -14.74 10.21
CA THR A 315 -21.51 -15.37 11.01
C THR A 315 -22.79 -14.53 11.07
N SER A 316 -22.92 -13.51 10.22
CA SER A 316 -24.13 -12.67 10.17
C SER A 316 -25.33 -13.43 9.60
N PRO A 317 -26.57 -12.99 9.90
CA PRO A 317 -27.78 -13.51 9.24
C PRO A 317 -27.82 -13.29 7.72
N PHE A 318 -26.90 -12.50 7.17
CA PHE A 318 -26.78 -12.22 5.74
C PHE A 318 -25.65 -13.00 5.06
N CYS A 319 -25.00 -13.92 5.78
CA CYS A 319 -23.97 -14.78 5.21
C CYS A 319 -24.46 -15.54 3.97
N GLY A 320 -23.67 -15.48 2.89
CA GLY A 320 -23.92 -16.18 1.63
C GLY A 320 -24.96 -15.53 0.72
N LYS A 321 -25.32 -14.27 0.96
CA LYS A 321 -26.27 -13.54 0.09
C LYS A 321 -25.58 -12.81 -1.07
N GLU A 322 -24.37 -12.30 -0.86
CA GLU A 322 -23.70 -11.39 -1.80
C GLU A 322 -22.41 -12.02 -2.37
N GLY A 323 -21.73 -12.85 -1.58
CA GLY A 323 -20.48 -13.50 -1.96
C GLY A 323 -20.58 -15.01 -2.18
N LYS A 324 -19.61 -15.51 -2.95
CA LYS A 324 -19.49 -16.91 -3.35
C LYS A 324 -18.63 -17.70 -2.37
N TYR A 325 -17.63 -17.05 -1.79
CA TYR A 325 -16.62 -17.69 -0.93
C TYR A 325 -16.82 -17.27 0.52
N VAL A 326 -17.47 -18.13 1.31
CA VAL A 326 -17.85 -17.83 2.71
C VAL A 326 -17.23 -18.78 3.74
N THR A 327 -16.61 -19.88 3.32
CA THR A 327 -16.12 -20.92 4.23
C THR A 327 -14.70 -20.63 4.72
N SER A 328 -14.38 -21.07 5.94
CA SER A 328 -13.03 -20.97 6.52
C SER A 328 -11.95 -21.56 5.59
N ARG A 329 -12.24 -22.68 4.92
CA ARG A 329 -11.33 -23.28 3.95
C ARG A 329 -10.99 -22.35 2.79
N ASN A 330 -11.99 -21.70 2.19
CA ASN A 330 -11.75 -20.79 1.07
C ASN A 330 -10.91 -19.59 1.52
N ILE A 331 -11.19 -19.05 2.71
CA ILE A 331 -10.43 -17.94 3.30
C ILE A 331 -8.98 -18.39 3.53
N LYS A 332 -8.76 -19.56 4.14
CA LYS A 332 -7.44 -20.12 4.38
C LYS A 332 -6.66 -20.31 3.08
N ASP A 333 -7.25 -20.97 2.09
CA ASP A 333 -6.61 -21.21 0.79
C ASP A 333 -6.22 -19.88 0.10
N ARG A 334 -7.02 -18.82 0.27
CA ARG A 334 -6.73 -17.49 -0.28
C ARG A 334 -5.61 -16.75 0.48
N LEU A 335 -5.60 -16.85 1.80
CA LEU A 335 -4.55 -16.28 2.65
C LEU A 335 -3.21 -16.99 2.42
N GLU A 336 -3.21 -18.31 2.26
CA GLU A 336 -2.01 -19.10 1.95
C GLU A 336 -1.42 -18.73 0.58
N LYS A 337 -2.27 -18.47 -0.43
CA LYS A 337 -1.82 -17.92 -1.71
C LYS A 337 -1.22 -16.53 -1.60
N GLU A 338 -1.74 -15.69 -0.71
CA GLU A 338 -1.20 -14.35 -0.48
C GLU A 338 0.21 -14.41 0.12
N LEU A 339 0.45 -15.33 1.05
CA LEU A 339 1.77 -15.51 1.69
C LEU A 339 2.91 -15.82 0.70
N ILE A 340 2.59 -16.36 -0.48
CA ILE A 340 3.59 -16.63 -1.53
C ILE A 340 4.15 -15.33 -2.11
N HIS A 341 3.29 -14.33 -2.30
CA HIS A 341 3.66 -13.05 -2.91
C HIS A 341 4.10 -12.03 -1.86
N ASN A 342 3.39 -12.04 -0.72
CA ASN A 342 3.45 -10.98 0.25
C ASN A 342 4.28 -11.37 1.47
N VAL A 343 5.56 -11.00 1.44
CA VAL A 343 6.52 -11.41 2.46
C VAL A 343 6.40 -10.60 3.76
N ALA A 344 5.68 -9.48 3.76
CA ALA A 344 5.36 -8.73 4.98
C ALA A 344 4.15 -9.33 5.73
N LEU A 345 3.35 -10.19 5.07
CA LEU A 345 2.17 -10.82 5.65
C LEU A 345 2.55 -12.04 6.49
N ARG A 346 1.90 -12.20 7.65
CA ARG A 346 1.94 -13.43 8.45
C ARG A 346 0.51 -13.86 8.75
N VAL A 347 0.20 -15.12 8.56
CA VAL A 347 -1.12 -15.68 8.87
C VAL A 347 -0.96 -16.83 9.85
N GLU A 348 -1.71 -16.76 10.95
CA GLU A 348 -1.77 -17.78 12.00
C GLU A 348 -3.23 -18.20 12.18
N GLN A 349 -3.49 -19.51 12.20
CA GLN A 349 -4.82 -20.03 12.52
C GLN A 349 -4.99 -20.06 14.05
N LEU A 350 -6.05 -19.43 14.55
CA LEU A 350 -6.35 -19.39 15.99
C LEU A 350 -6.96 -20.71 16.46
N GLU A 351 -7.20 -20.85 17.78
CA GLU A 351 -7.88 -22.01 18.37
C GLU A 351 -9.25 -22.28 17.74
N ASP A 352 -9.94 -21.20 17.36
CA ASP A 352 -11.16 -21.24 16.59
C ASP A 352 -10.82 -21.43 15.10
N ALA A 353 -11.23 -22.56 14.53
CA ALA A 353 -10.93 -22.91 13.15
C ALA A 353 -11.48 -21.91 12.12
N ASP A 354 -12.45 -21.09 12.52
CA ASP A 354 -13.06 -20.06 11.68
C ASP A 354 -12.39 -18.69 11.81
N LYS A 355 -11.29 -18.58 12.56
CA LYS A 355 -10.56 -17.34 12.81
C LYS A 355 -9.07 -17.45 12.46
N PHE A 356 -8.58 -16.42 11.78
CA PHE A 356 -7.20 -16.29 11.35
C PHE A 356 -6.65 -14.97 11.86
N LYS A 357 -5.55 -15.01 12.58
CA LYS A 357 -4.79 -13.82 12.94
C LYS A 357 -3.90 -13.46 11.74
N VAL A 358 -4.19 -12.35 11.11
CA VAL A 358 -3.48 -11.83 9.93
C VAL A 358 -2.69 -10.61 10.37
N SER A 359 -1.36 -10.68 10.25
CA SER A 359 -0.45 -9.62 10.63
C SER A 359 0.20 -9.02 9.39
N GLY A 360 0.27 -7.69 9.32
CA GLY A 360 0.83 -6.95 8.20
C GLY A 360 1.56 -5.69 8.65
N ARG A 361 2.13 -4.97 7.67
CA ARG A 361 2.94 -3.78 7.90
C ARG A 361 2.17 -2.53 8.33
N GLY A 362 0.88 -2.44 8.01
CA GLY A 362 0.07 -1.25 8.26
C GLY A 362 -1.41 -1.50 7.96
N GLU A 363 -2.25 -0.53 8.29
CA GLU A 363 -3.71 -0.60 8.08
C GLU A 363 -4.04 -0.60 6.58
N LEU A 364 -3.35 0.22 5.79
CA LEU A 364 -3.57 0.28 4.35
C LEU A 364 -3.20 -1.05 3.69
N HIS A 365 -2.08 -1.64 4.10
CA HIS A 365 -1.64 -2.94 3.60
C HIS A 365 -2.70 -4.04 3.81
N LEU A 366 -3.27 -4.16 5.01
CA LEU A 366 -4.32 -5.13 5.30
C LEU A 366 -5.66 -4.74 4.66
N GLY A 367 -5.97 -3.45 4.56
CA GLY A 367 -7.15 -2.93 3.86
C GLY A 367 -7.17 -3.32 2.38
N ILE A 368 -6.03 -3.26 1.70
CA ILE A 368 -5.89 -3.68 0.29
C ILE A 368 -6.15 -5.19 0.15
N LEU A 369 -5.63 -6.02 1.06
CA LEU A 369 -5.90 -7.46 1.04
C LEU A 369 -7.40 -7.74 1.19
N ILE A 370 -8.06 -7.07 2.13
CA ILE A 370 -9.51 -7.22 2.36
C ILE A 370 -10.30 -6.76 1.14
N GLU A 371 -9.93 -5.63 0.53
CA GLU A 371 -10.59 -5.10 -0.66
C GLU A 371 -10.41 -6.02 -1.89
N ASN A 372 -9.22 -6.60 -2.06
CA ASN A 372 -8.99 -7.63 -3.09
C ASN A 372 -9.91 -8.83 -2.88
N MET A 373 -9.93 -9.38 -1.66
CA MET A 373 -10.82 -10.50 -1.32
C MET A 373 -12.30 -10.14 -1.54
N ARG A 374 -12.70 -8.90 -1.22
CA ARG A 374 -14.04 -8.38 -1.48
C ARG A 374 -14.41 -8.44 -2.96
N ARG A 375 -13.53 -7.94 -3.84
CA ARG A 375 -13.71 -7.95 -5.31
C ARG A 375 -13.69 -9.36 -5.91
N GLU A 376 -12.90 -10.26 -5.32
CA GLU A 376 -12.84 -11.67 -5.70
C GLU A 376 -14.11 -12.46 -5.32
N GLY A 377 -15.02 -11.88 -4.55
CA GLY A 377 -16.29 -12.50 -4.19
C GLY A 377 -16.31 -13.15 -2.79
N PHE A 378 -15.35 -12.82 -1.91
CA PHE A 378 -15.33 -13.33 -0.54
C PHE A 378 -16.26 -12.55 0.38
N GLU A 379 -16.83 -13.25 1.37
CA GLU A 379 -17.45 -12.62 2.53
C GLU A 379 -16.65 -12.98 3.78
N LEU A 380 -16.23 -11.96 4.53
CA LEU A 380 -15.52 -12.14 5.79
C LEU A 380 -15.91 -11.06 6.80
N ALA A 381 -15.65 -11.34 8.07
CA ALA A 381 -15.72 -10.36 9.13
C ALA A 381 -14.31 -10.09 9.67
N VAL A 382 -13.99 -8.82 9.91
CA VAL A 382 -12.65 -8.37 10.30
C VAL A 382 -12.75 -7.63 11.64
N SER A 383 -11.83 -7.93 12.55
CA SER A 383 -11.71 -7.22 13.84
C SER A 383 -10.97 -5.89 13.71
N ARG A 384 -10.98 -5.12 14.79
CA ARG A 384 -10.17 -3.92 14.92
C ARG A 384 -8.68 -4.26 14.74
N PRO A 385 -7.87 -3.40 14.08
CA PRO A 385 -6.42 -3.53 14.06
C PRO A 385 -5.82 -3.28 15.44
N GLU A 386 -4.86 -4.13 15.81
CA GLU A 386 -4.13 -4.07 17.07
C GLU A 386 -2.62 -4.13 16.80
N VAL A 387 -1.84 -3.36 17.57
CA VAL A 387 -0.37 -3.43 17.48
C VAL A 387 0.16 -4.75 18.02
N ILE A 388 1.26 -5.22 17.45
CA ILE A 388 1.95 -6.41 17.94
C ILE A 388 2.82 -6.00 19.15
N ILE A 389 2.40 -6.42 20.34
CA ILE A 389 3.18 -6.23 21.57
C ILE A 389 4.19 -7.37 21.69
N ARG A 390 5.43 -7.04 22.04
CA ARG A 390 6.50 -8.01 22.30
C ARG A 390 6.92 -7.94 23.75
N GLU A 391 7.24 -9.07 24.35
CA GLU A 391 7.89 -9.12 25.65
C GLU A 391 9.38 -9.36 25.42
N ILE A 392 10.22 -8.38 25.80
CA ILE A 392 11.68 -8.44 25.67
C ILE A 392 12.24 -8.17 27.05
N ASP A 393 13.04 -9.10 27.57
CA ASP A 393 13.66 -9.05 28.91
C ASP A 393 12.64 -8.82 30.07
N GLY A 394 11.40 -9.30 29.90
CA GLY A 394 10.32 -9.16 30.89
C GLY A 394 9.59 -7.81 30.86
N GLU A 395 9.91 -6.93 29.91
CA GLU A 395 9.21 -5.67 29.68
C GLU A 395 8.34 -5.74 28.42
N LEU A 396 7.12 -5.20 28.52
CA LEU A 396 6.22 -5.06 27.38
C LEU A 396 6.69 -3.91 26.49
N GLN A 397 7.02 -4.23 25.25
CA GLN A 397 7.40 -3.30 24.20
C GLN A 397 6.33 -3.20 23.12
N GLU A 398 6.11 -1.98 22.64
CA GLU A 398 5.22 -1.68 21.51
C GLU A 398 6.03 -1.03 20.37
N PRO A 399 5.59 -1.15 19.11
CA PRO A 399 6.27 -0.52 17.99
C PRO A 399 6.07 1.01 18.02
N TYR A 400 7.15 1.73 17.73
CA TYR A 400 7.19 3.18 17.57
C TYR A 400 7.41 3.56 16.11
N GLU A 401 6.82 4.69 15.74
CA GLU A 401 6.92 5.27 14.41
C GLU A 401 7.36 6.73 14.49
N THR A 402 8.19 7.10 13.53
CA THR A 402 8.47 8.49 13.20
C THR A 402 7.33 8.98 12.32
N VAL A 403 6.72 10.11 12.68
CA VAL A 403 5.55 10.67 12.01
C VAL A 403 5.85 12.10 11.59
N THR A 404 5.87 12.34 10.29
CA THR A 404 6.02 13.68 9.73
C THR A 404 4.66 14.19 9.30
N ILE A 405 4.27 15.34 9.82
CA ILE A 405 3.04 16.05 9.44
C ILE A 405 3.41 17.37 8.78
N ASP A 406 2.81 17.64 7.63
CA ASP A 406 2.90 18.91 6.93
C ASP A 406 1.50 19.48 6.77
N VAL A 407 1.23 20.62 7.40
CA VAL A 407 -0.08 21.27 7.41
C VAL A 407 0.06 22.77 7.28
N GLU A 408 -1.01 23.44 6.84
CA GLU A 408 -1.09 24.89 6.93
C GLU A 408 -1.00 25.36 8.39
N GLU A 409 -0.38 26.51 8.62
CA GLU A 409 -0.12 27.05 9.97
C GLU A 409 -1.40 27.15 10.82
N GLN A 410 -2.55 27.42 10.19
CA GLN A 410 -3.85 27.48 10.85
C GLN A 410 -4.31 26.14 11.48
N HIS A 411 -3.83 25.01 10.97
CA HIS A 411 -4.18 23.67 11.45
C HIS A 411 -3.19 23.14 12.50
N GLN A 412 -2.08 23.85 12.75
CA GLN A 412 -1.01 23.40 13.66
C GLN A 412 -1.53 23.09 15.08
N GLY A 413 -2.28 24.02 15.69
CA GLY A 413 -2.77 23.88 17.07
C GLY A 413 -3.63 22.63 17.29
N PRO A 414 -4.72 22.44 16.53
CA PRO A 414 -5.55 21.24 16.61
C PRO A 414 -4.78 19.93 16.41
N ILE A 415 -3.81 19.90 15.49
CA ILE A 415 -2.98 18.71 15.25
C ILE A 415 -2.08 18.42 16.45
N MET A 416 -1.37 19.42 16.99
CA MET A 416 -0.51 19.23 18.15
C MET A 416 -1.28 18.70 19.36
N GLU A 417 -2.50 19.21 19.62
CA GLU A 417 -3.34 18.72 20.71
C GLU A 417 -3.67 17.23 20.53
N LYS A 418 -4.08 16.83 19.31
CA LYS A 418 -4.45 15.45 19.00
C LYS A 418 -3.27 14.49 19.08
N MET A 419 -2.12 14.90 18.56
CA MET A 419 -0.87 14.14 18.63
C MET A 419 -0.44 13.96 20.10
N GLY A 420 -0.55 15.01 20.93
CA GLY A 420 -0.25 14.93 22.36
C GLY A 420 -1.15 13.96 23.14
N VAL A 421 -2.46 13.96 22.88
CA VAL A 421 -3.40 12.98 23.48
C VAL A 421 -3.04 11.55 23.08
N ARG A 422 -2.49 11.36 21.88
CA ARG A 422 -2.03 10.08 21.33
C ARG A 422 -0.60 9.71 21.74
N LYS A 423 -0.03 10.40 22.75
CA LYS A 423 1.31 10.16 23.32
C LYS A 423 2.45 10.35 22.30
N ALA A 424 2.24 11.18 21.30
CA ALA A 424 3.31 11.59 20.38
C ALA A 424 4.24 12.61 21.05
N GLU A 425 5.54 12.44 20.82
CA GLU A 425 6.59 13.37 21.25
C GLU A 425 7.08 14.14 20.03
N LEU A 426 6.97 15.46 20.07
CA LEU A 426 7.48 16.33 19.01
C LEU A 426 9.01 16.33 19.07
N THR A 427 9.65 15.92 17.97
CA THR A 427 11.11 15.91 17.85
C THR A 427 11.64 17.15 17.14
N ASP A 428 10.94 17.59 16.10
CA ASP A 428 11.35 18.76 15.31
C ASP A 428 10.14 19.51 14.74
N MET A 429 10.32 20.80 14.49
CA MET A 429 9.30 21.68 13.92
C MET A 429 9.96 22.75 13.06
N ALA A 430 9.64 22.74 11.77
CA ALA A 430 10.20 23.64 10.78
C ALA A 430 9.07 24.33 9.99
N PRO A 431 8.90 25.66 10.10
CA PRO A 431 8.01 26.41 9.23
C PRO A 431 8.64 26.57 7.84
N ASP A 432 7.82 26.51 6.78
CA ASP A 432 8.28 26.65 5.38
C ASP A 432 8.45 28.12 4.94
N GLY A 433 7.99 29.08 5.74
CA GLY A 433 7.96 30.50 5.42
C GLY A 433 6.90 30.93 4.39
N THR A 434 6.18 29.98 3.79
CA THR A 434 5.10 30.18 2.82
C THR A 434 3.70 29.90 3.39
N GLY A 435 3.60 29.61 4.69
CA GLY A 435 2.35 29.46 5.44
C GLY A 435 2.00 28.03 5.82
N ARG A 436 2.93 27.08 5.64
CA ARG A 436 2.81 25.70 6.14
C ARG A 436 3.88 25.44 7.19
N ILE A 437 3.63 24.42 7.98
CA ILE A 437 4.53 23.98 9.03
C ILE A 437 4.68 22.48 8.97
N ARG A 438 5.94 22.06 9.00
CA ARG A 438 6.32 20.67 9.14
C ARG A 438 6.59 20.38 10.62
N MET A 439 6.03 19.28 11.11
CA MET A 439 6.21 18.78 12.47
C MET A 439 6.59 17.31 12.40
N ASP A 440 7.73 16.96 12.98
CA ASP A 440 8.18 15.58 13.11
C ASP A 440 7.93 15.11 14.55
N PHE A 441 7.34 13.93 14.68
CA PHE A 441 6.98 13.29 15.94
C PHE A 441 7.55 11.88 16.02
N ILE A 442 7.76 11.39 17.24
CA ILE A 442 7.92 9.97 17.54
C ILE A 442 6.72 9.55 18.39
N MET A 443 6.03 8.48 17.99
CA MET A 443 4.84 8.01 18.71
C MET A 443 4.64 6.50 18.59
N PRO A 444 3.94 5.85 19.53
CA PRO A 444 3.59 4.43 19.38
C PRO A 444 2.64 4.24 18.19
N SER A 445 2.80 3.17 17.41
CA SER A 445 1.92 2.83 16.26
C SER A 445 0.45 2.77 16.67
N ARG A 446 0.18 2.36 17.91
CA ARG A 446 -1.17 2.28 18.49
C ARG A 446 -1.87 3.64 18.52
N GLY A 447 -1.11 4.73 18.64
CA GLY A 447 -1.64 6.08 18.58
C GLY A 447 -1.97 6.54 17.16
N LEU A 448 -1.39 5.92 16.12
CA LEU A 448 -1.67 6.24 14.71
C LEU A 448 -2.95 5.58 14.20
N ILE A 449 -3.33 4.45 14.79
CA ILE A 449 -4.57 3.72 14.46
C ILE A 449 -5.77 4.68 14.50
N GLY A 450 -6.47 4.78 13.38
CA GLY A 450 -7.64 5.65 13.22
C GLY A 450 -7.36 7.15 13.23
N PHE A 451 -6.09 7.59 13.12
CA PHE A 451 -5.78 9.02 13.05
C PHE A 451 -5.86 9.57 11.63
N GLN A 452 -5.66 8.78 10.59
CA GLN A 452 -5.63 9.26 9.21
C GLN A 452 -6.96 9.92 8.79
N THR A 453 -8.10 9.29 9.03
CA THR A 453 -9.42 9.90 8.72
C THR A 453 -9.68 11.17 9.54
N GLU A 454 -9.30 11.16 10.82
CA GLU A 454 -9.45 12.33 11.70
C GLU A 454 -8.55 13.49 11.22
N PHE A 455 -7.32 13.18 10.84
CA PHE A 455 -6.34 14.11 10.29
C PHE A 455 -6.83 14.78 9.01
N MET A 456 -7.38 14.01 8.07
CA MET A 456 -7.96 14.55 6.84
C MET A 456 -9.13 15.50 7.13
N THR A 457 -9.93 15.19 8.14
CA THR A 457 -11.04 16.06 8.56
C THR A 457 -10.53 17.34 9.21
N LEU A 458 -9.51 17.26 10.09
CA LEU A 458 -8.94 18.41 10.80
C LEU A 458 -8.24 19.41 9.87
N THR A 459 -7.61 18.89 8.82
CA THR A 459 -6.86 19.68 7.85
C THR A 459 -7.70 20.08 6.63
N SER A 460 -9.00 19.76 6.65
CA SER A 460 -9.89 19.92 5.48
C SER A 460 -9.33 19.28 4.20
N GLY A 461 -8.51 18.24 4.34
CA GLY A 461 -7.82 17.52 3.26
C GLY A 461 -6.54 18.18 2.74
N SER A 462 -6.11 19.32 3.29
CA SER A 462 -4.89 20.04 2.86
C SER A 462 -3.60 19.52 3.51
N GLY A 463 -3.74 18.72 4.57
CA GLY A 463 -2.63 18.21 5.35
C GLY A 463 -2.06 16.93 4.77
N LEU A 464 -0.78 16.74 4.98
CA LEU A 464 -0.07 15.53 4.62
C LEU A 464 0.51 14.88 5.88
N ILE A 465 0.34 13.57 6.02
CA ILE A 465 0.87 12.77 7.13
C ILE A 465 1.65 11.58 6.58
N TYR A 466 2.82 11.35 7.15
CA TYR A 466 3.73 10.28 6.81
C TYR A 466 4.18 9.62 8.08
N HIS A 467 4.28 8.30 8.07
CA HIS A 467 4.82 7.57 9.20
C HIS A 467 5.74 6.46 8.71
N THR A 468 6.76 6.14 9.51
CA THR A 468 7.71 5.06 9.22
C THR A 468 8.10 4.41 10.53
N PHE A 469 8.14 3.08 10.53
CA PHE A 469 8.65 2.29 11.65
C PHE A 469 10.04 2.76 12.07
N PHE A 470 10.18 3.05 13.36
CA PHE A 470 11.40 3.50 13.98
C PHE A 470 12.07 2.36 14.74
N GLU A 471 11.47 1.93 15.85
CA GLU A 471 11.98 0.83 16.68
C GLU A 471 10.88 0.25 17.59
N TYR A 472 11.18 -0.84 18.29
CA TYR A 472 10.38 -1.27 19.44
C TYR A 472 10.86 -0.55 20.70
N GLY A 473 9.94 0.01 21.46
CA GLY A 473 10.22 0.74 22.68
C GLY A 473 9.28 0.33 23.81
N PRO A 474 9.53 0.76 25.05
CA PRO A 474 8.69 0.43 26.19
C PRO A 474 7.26 0.93 26.00
N HIS A 475 6.28 0.15 26.43
CA HIS A 475 4.87 0.49 26.29
C HIS A 475 4.52 1.76 27.10
N LYS A 476 3.99 2.80 26.44
CA LYS A 476 3.71 4.12 27.07
C LYS A 476 2.52 4.14 28.03
N GLY A 477 1.79 3.03 28.14
CA GLY A 477 0.63 2.92 29.02
C GLY A 477 -0.58 3.73 28.53
N GLY A 478 -1.73 3.48 29.16
CA GLY A 478 -3.01 4.12 28.86
C GLY A 478 -3.74 3.55 27.64
N GLU A 479 -5.07 3.76 27.60
CA GLU A 479 -5.91 3.41 26.46
C GLU A 479 -5.89 4.56 25.45
N ILE A 480 -5.39 4.31 24.23
CA ILE A 480 -5.29 5.28 23.14
C ILE A 480 -6.23 4.83 22.02
N GLY A 481 -6.90 5.78 21.36
CA GLY A 481 -7.67 5.52 20.16
C GLY A 481 -9.06 4.88 20.38
N GLN A 482 -9.58 4.81 21.61
CA GLN A 482 -10.99 4.44 21.79
C GLN A 482 -11.90 5.57 21.33
N ARG A 483 -12.99 5.20 20.66
CA ARG A 483 -14.01 6.17 20.26
C ARG A 483 -14.70 6.75 21.49
N LYS A 484 -15.01 8.04 21.43
CA LYS A 484 -15.77 8.72 22.50
C LYS A 484 -17.28 8.45 22.43
N ASN A 485 -17.79 8.16 21.24
CA ASN A 485 -19.22 8.00 21.00
C ASN A 485 -19.58 6.51 20.97
N GLY A 486 -20.71 6.16 21.57
CA GLY A 486 -21.32 4.84 21.44
C GLY A 486 -22.00 4.65 20.09
N VAL A 487 -22.54 3.47 19.88
CA VAL A 487 -23.24 3.10 18.64
C VAL A 487 -24.73 2.86 18.84
N MET A 488 -25.50 3.09 17.77
CA MET A 488 -26.88 2.67 17.68
C MET A 488 -26.95 1.28 17.04
N ILE A 489 -27.42 0.28 17.80
CA ILE A 489 -27.48 -1.12 17.34
C ILE A 489 -28.92 -1.50 16.99
N GLY A 490 -29.14 -2.08 15.81
CA GLY A 490 -30.41 -2.65 15.39
C GLY A 490 -30.83 -3.83 16.26
N ASN A 491 -32.11 -3.87 16.66
CA ASN A 491 -32.64 -4.92 17.54
C ASN A 491 -33.42 -6.03 16.81
N ALA A 492 -33.61 -5.91 15.50
CA ALA A 492 -34.45 -6.80 14.71
C ALA A 492 -34.01 -6.81 13.24
N THR A 493 -34.38 -7.87 12.53
CA THR A 493 -34.06 -8.06 11.11
C THR A 493 -35.23 -7.65 10.21
N GLY A 494 -34.95 -6.81 9.20
CA GLY A 494 -35.93 -6.31 8.24
C GLY A 494 -35.48 -5.03 7.54
N LYS A 495 -36.40 -4.37 6.83
CA LYS A 495 -36.12 -3.12 6.09
C LYS A 495 -36.27 -1.87 6.95
N ALA A 496 -35.27 -0.99 6.89
CA ALA A 496 -35.27 0.27 7.60
C ALA A 496 -36.34 1.25 7.06
N LEU A 497 -37.24 1.69 7.94
CA LEU A 497 -38.36 2.55 7.57
C LEU A 497 -38.05 4.03 7.83
N THR A 498 -38.49 4.91 6.92
CA THR A 498 -38.30 6.37 6.99
C THR A 498 -38.70 6.94 8.36
N ASN A 499 -39.87 6.52 8.87
CA ASN A 499 -40.38 7.02 10.14
C ASN A 499 -39.48 6.64 11.34
N ALA A 500 -38.84 5.48 11.30
CA ALA A 500 -37.92 5.08 12.36
C ALA A 500 -36.62 5.90 12.28
N ILE A 501 -36.02 6.00 11.09
CA ILE A 501 -34.78 6.76 10.86
C ILE A 501 -34.96 8.23 11.21
N PHE A 502 -36.09 8.84 10.82
CA PHE A 502 -36.42 10.24 11.12
C PHE A 502 -36.42 10.55 12.63
N ASN A 503 -36.87 9.60 13.45
CA ASN A 503 -36.85 9.75 14.90
C ASN A 503 -35.45 9.48 15.48
N LEU A 504 -34.71 8.53 14.92
CA LEU A 504 -33.39 8.13 15.39
C LEU A 504 -32.28 9.15 15.07
N GLN A 505 -32.38 9.87 13.95
CA GLN A 505 -31.41 10.93 13.58
C GLN A 505 -31.36 12.09 14.59
N SER A 506 -32.36 12.24 15.46
CA SER A 506 -32.30 13.21 16.58
C SER A 506 -31.34 12.80 17.69
N ARG A 507 -31.00 11.51 17.78
CA ARG A 507 -30.15 10.92 18.83
C ARG A 507 -28.70 10.73 18.38
N GLY A 508 -28.42 10.93 17.10
CA GLY A 508 -27.11 10.67 16.53
C GLY A 508 -27.11 10.69 15.00
N ARG A 509 -25.99 10.32 14.40
CA ARG A 509 -25.81 10.30 12.95
C ARG A 509 -26.11 8.89 12.43
N MET A 510 -26.87 8.78 11.34
CA MET A 510 -27.27 7.47 10.79
C MET A 510 -26.22 6.96 9.80
N LEU A 511 -25.97 5.64 9.81
CA LEU A 511 -25.11 4.94 8.84
C LEU A 511 -25.93 4.26 7.74
N ILE A 512 -27.24 4.14 7.94
CA ILE A 512 -28.17 3.50 6.99
C ILE A 512 -29.21 4.47 6.47
N GLY A 513 -29.62 4.26 5.22
CA GLY A 513 -30.73 4.97 4.59
C GLY A 513 -32.07 4.23 4.71
N HIS A 514 -33.10 4.84 4.13
CA HIS A 514 -34.41 4.18 3.99
C HIS A 514 -34.35 2.99 3.03
N GLY A 515 -35.05 1.91 3.36
CA GLY A 515 -35.23 0.73 2.50
C GLY A 515 -34.07 -0.27 2.57
N VAL A 516 -33.01 0.05 3.30
CA VAL A 516 -31.86 -0.83 3.54
C VAL A 516 -32.26 -1.99 4.44
N ASP A 517 -31.90 -3.21 4.06
CA ASP A 517 -32.06 -4.41 4.87
C ASP A 517 -31.05 -4.41 6.02
N ILE A 518 -31.54 -4.60 7.25
CA ILE A 518 -30.73 -4.66 8.47
C ILE A 518 -31.01 -5.94 9.25
N TYR A 519 -30.11 -6.29 10.18
CA TYR A 519 -30.29 -7.40 11.11
C TYR A 519 -30.02 -7.04 12.57
N GLU A 520 -30.47 -7.89 13.50
CA GLU A 520 -30.20 -7.73 14.93
C GLU A 520 -28.69 -7.77 15.21
N GLY A 521 -28.17 -6.76 15.92
CA GLY A 521 -26.75 -6.64 16.24
C GLY A 521 -25.92 -5.83 15.23
N GLN A 522 -26.52 -5.43 14.10
CA GLN A 522 -25.89 -4.51 13.14
C GLN A 522 -25.85 -3.09 13.72
N VAL A 523 -24.73 -2.40 13.55
CA VAL A 523 -24.58 -0.99 13.88
C VAL A 523 -25.21 -0.16 12.76
N ILE A 524 -26.20 0.65 13.12
CA ILE A 524 -27.02 1.43 12.16
C ILE A 524 -26.81 2.94 12.29
N GLY A 525 -26.02 3.38 13.26
CA GLY A 525 -25.70 4.79 13.46
C GLY A 525 -24.72 5.03 14.61
N ILE A 526 -24.24 6.26 14.71
CA ILE A 526 -23.34 6.76 15.74
C ILE A 526 -24.17 7.54 16.76
N HIS A 527 -24.14 7.12 18.02
CA HIS A 527 -24.86 7.79 19.08
C HIS A 527 -24.19 9.13 19.43
N SER A 528 -24.97 10.11 19.88
CA SER A 528 -24.46 11.41 20.34
C SER A 528 -23.77 11.36 21.70
N ARG A 529 -23.96 10.27 22.46
CA ARG A 529 -23.32 10.00 23.75
C ARG A 529 -22.37 8.82 23.65
N ASP A 530 -21.60 8.61 24.70
CA ASP A 530 -20.61 7.54 24.87
C ASP A 530 -21.22 6.14 25.02
N ASN A 531 -22.43 6.03 25.55
CA ASN A 531 -23.08 4.74 25.77
C ASN A 531 -23.72 4.17 24.49
N ASP A 532 -23.68 2.85 24.34
CA ASP A 532 -24.38 2.13 23.28
C ASP A 532 -25.90 2.14 23.48
N LEU A 533 -26.64 2.23 22.38
CA LEU A 533 -28.11 2.27 22.37
C LEU A 533 -28.69 1.24 21.40
N THR A 534 -29.39 0.23 21.93
CA THR A 534 -30.19 -0.68 21.10
C THR A 534 -31.47 0.01 20.64
N VAL A 535 -31.73 0.03 19.34
CA VAL A 535 -32.83 0.76 18.70
C VAL A 535 -33.57 -0.11 17.67
N ASN A 536 -34.81 0.26 17.39
CA ASN A 536 -35.64 -0.40 16.37
C ASN A 536 -35.81 0.50 15.15
N ALA A 537 -35.17 0.13 14.04
CA ALA A 537 -35.27 0.85 12.75
C ALA A 537 -36.45 0.39 11.86
N LEU A 538 -37.25 -0.57 12.32
CA LEU A 538 -38.38 -1.17 11.60
C LEU A 538 -39.73 -0.59 12.04
N LYS A 539 -39.73 0.42 12.92
CA LYS A 539 -40.96 0.98 13.48
C LYS A 539 -41.71 1.85 12.47
N GLY A 540 -42.83 1.34 11.97
CA GLY A 540 -43.74 2.09 11.09
C GLY A 540 -44.43 3.26 11.79
N LYS A 541 -45.09 4.13 11.00
CA LYS A 541 -45.95 5.22 11.51
C LYS A 541 -47.16 4.58 12.19
N GLN A 542 -47.37 4.87 13.48
CA GLN A 542 -48.61 4.44 14.15
C GLN A 542 -49.75 5.30 13.63
N LEU A 543 -50.75 4.66 13.02
CA LEU A 543 -51.98 5.33 12.59
C LEU A 543 -52.81 5.67 13.83
N THR A 544 -52.74 6.90 14.31
CA THR A 544 -53.72 7.42 15.25
C THR A 544 -55.01 7.72 14.47
N ASN A 545 -56.14 7.13 14.87
CA ASN A 545 -57.47 7.31 14.26
C ASN A 545 -58.03 8.76 14.31
N VAL A 546 -57.19 9.75 14.61
CA VAL A 546 -57.55 11.17 14.56
C VAL A 546 -57.19 11.67 13.17
N ARG A 547 -58.22 11.86 12.33
CA ARG A 547 -58.13 12.57 11.05
C ARG A 547 -57.68 14.01 11.30
N SER A 548 -56.38 14.27 11.31
CA SER A 548 -55.83 15.59 11.05
C SER A 548 -55.81 15.80 9.53
N SER A 549 -56.90 16.36 9.03
CA SER A 549 -56.97 17.01 7.73
C SER A 549 -56.00 18.21 7.72
N GLY A 550 -54.77 17.97 7.30
CA GLY A 550 -53.72 18.97 7.14
C GLY A 550 -52.41 18.28 6.83
N THR A 551 -51.98 18.38 5.56
CA THR A 551 -50.66 18.03 5.00
C THR A 551 -49.84 16.98 5.75
N ASP A 552 -49.74 15.76 5.19
CA ASP A 552 -48.64 14.85 5.56
C ASP A 552 -47.32 15.60 5.37
N GLU A 553 -46.70 16.05 6.46
CA GLU A 553 -45.37 16.66 6.42
C GLU A 553 -44.40 15.61 5.89
N ALA A 554 -43.76 15.93 4.76
CA ALA A 554 -42.74 15.08 4.17
C ALA A 554 -41.56 14.96 5.15
N GLN A 555 -41.38 13.77 5.73
CA GLN A 555 -40.25 13.49 6.61
C GLN A 555 -38.95 13.61 5.83
N THR A 556 -38.14 14.61 6.17
CA THR A 556 -36.82 14.81 5.56
C THR A 556 -35.78 14.03 6.36
N LEU A 557 -35.05 13.15 5.68
CA LEU A 557 -33.94 12.40 6.27
C LEU A 557 -32.61 13.09 5.97
N THR A 558 -31.74 13.17 6.96
CA THR A 558 -30.34 13.53 6.74
C THR A 558 -29.66 12.42 5.94
N PRO A 559 -28.83 12.74 4.93
CA PRO A 559 -28.05 11.73 4.22
C PRO A 559 -27.25 10.85 5.19
N PRO A 560 -27.27 9.51 5.02
CA PRO A 560 -26.50 8.62 5.88
C PRO A 560 -25.00 8.79 5.62
N ILE A 561 -24.20 8.52 6.64
CA ILE A 561 -22.75 8.43 6.49
C ILE A 561 -22.44 7.06 5.88
N VAL A 562 -21.91 7.06 4.66
CA VAL A 562 -21.39 5.86 4.00
C VAL A 562 -19.90 5.79 4.31
N MET A 563 -19.50 4.76 5.04
CA MET A 563 -18.09 4.55 5.41
C MET A 563 -17.38 3.75 4.34
N SER A 564 -16.15 4.14 4.00
CA SER A 564 -15.22 3.27 3.27
C SER A 564 -14.77 2.10 4.15
N LEU A 565 -14.07 1.13 3.57
CA LEU A 565 -13.50 0.01 4.32
C LEU A 565 -12.55 0.49 5.41
N GLU A 566 -11.65 1.41 5.08
CA GLU A 566 -10.68 2.00 6.01
C GLU A 566 -11.40 2.73 7.15
N GLN A 567 -12.37 3.59 6.80
CA GLN A 567 -13.15 4.31 7.80
C GLN A 567 -13.91 3.34 8.73
N ALA A 568 -14.41 2.22 8.20
CA ALA A 568 -15.07 1.21 9.01
C ALA A 568 -14.08 0.48 9.95
N LEU A 569 -12.89 0.12 9.45
CA LEU A 569 -11.84 -0.53 10.24
C LEU A 569 -11.31 0.38 11.36
N GLU A 570 -11.18 1.68 11.09
CA GLU A 570 -10.81 2.70 12.07
C GLU A 570 -11.93 2.97 13.08
N PHE A 571 -13.20 2.83 12.67
CA PHE A 571 -14.36 3.15 13.50
C PHE A 571 -14.71 2.09 14.54
N ILE A 572 -14.49 0.80 14.22
CA ILE A 572 -14.94 -0.30 15.09
C ILE A 572 -14.17 -0.38 16.39
N ASP A 573 -14.88 -0.81 17.44
CA ASP A 573 -14.30 -1.08 18.75
C ASP A 573 -14.00 -2.58 18.97
N ASN A 574 -13.39 -2.91 20.12
CA ASN A 574 -12.97 -4.26 20.46
C ASN A 574 -14.13 -5.27 20.54
N ASP A 575 -15.36 -4.81 20.75
CA ASP A 575 -16.57 -5.64 20.78
C ASP A 575 -17.31 -5.68 19.43
N GLU A 576 -16.69 -5.19 18.37
CA GLU A 576 -17.26 -5.03 17.03
C GLU A 576 -16.43 -5.71 15.93
N LEU A 577 -17.06 -5.83 14.77
CA LEU A 577 -16.50 -6.41 13.56
C LEU A 577 -17.01 -5.63 12.36
N VAL A 578 -16.15 -5.48 11.35
CA VAL A 578 -16.56 -5.05 10.01
C VAL A 578 -16.89 -6.29 9.19
N GLU A 579 -18.13 -6.43 8.79
CA GLU A 579 -18.58 -7.41 7.79
C GLU A 579 -18.35 -6.84 6.40
N VAL A 580 -17.52 -7.53 5.62
CA VAL A 580 -17.13 -7.14 4.27
C VAL A 580 -17.67 -8.16 3.28
N THR A 581 -18.46 -7.70 2.33
CA THR A 581 -19.03 -8.49 1.23
C THR A 581 -18.78 -7.80 -0.11
N PRO A 582 -18.91 -8.50 -1.25
CA PRO A 582 -18.57 -7.93 -2.56
C PRO A 582 -19.33 -6.64 -2.88
N GLU A 583 -20.56 -6.50 -2.41
CA GLU A 583 -21.40 -5.33 -2.67
C GLU A 583 -21.49 -4.37 -1.47
N SER A 584 -21.31 -4.85 -0.24
CA SER A 584 -21.59 -4.08 0.98
C SER A 584 -20.47 -4.11 2.01
N ILE A 585 -20.38 -3.04 2.79
CA ILE A 585 -19.56 -2.99 4.01
C ILE A 585 -20.50 -2.63 5.16
N ARG A 586 -20.56 -3.49 6.17
CA ARG A 586 -21.45 -3.35 7.33
C ARG A 586 -20.65 -3.44 8.61
N ILE A 587 -21.12 -2.77 9.66
CA ILE A 587 -20.52 -2.86 10.99
C ILE A 587 -21.50 -3.57 11.91
N ARG A 588 -21.01 -4.46 12.75
CA ARG A 588 -21.83 -5.23 13.70
C ARG A 588 -21.09 -5.47 15.00
N LYS A 589 -21.85 -5.77 16.05
CA LYS A 589 -21.30 -6.30 17.29
C LYS A 589 -20.81 -7.75 17.10
N LYS A 590 -19.78 -8.14 17.86
CA LYS A 590 -19.31 -9.54 17.95
C LYS A 590 -20.46 -10.44 18.40
N PHE A 591 -21.16 -10.03 19.46
CA PHE A 591 -22.38 -10.65 19.94
C PHE A 591 -23.61 -9.89 19.44
N LEU A 592 -24.42 -10.53 18.61
CA LEU A 592 -25.56 -9.88 17.96
C LEU A 592 -26.68 -9.56 18.96
N LYS A 593 -27.05 -10.54 19.78
CA LYS A 593 -28.15 -10.40 20.74
C LYS A 593 -27.77 -9.51 21.91
N GLU A 594 -28.72 -8.68 22.34
CA GLU A 594 -28.51 -7.77 23.49
C GLU A 594 -28.21 -8.54 24.80
N ASN A 595 -28.86 -9.68 25.01
CA ASN A 595 -28.66 -10.48 26.21
C ASN A 595 -27.24 -11.07 26.31
N ASP A 596 -26.68 -11.49 25.17
CA ASP A 596 -25.34 -12.06 25.11
C ASP A 596 -24.29 -10.97 25.38
N ARG A 597 -24.48 -9.76 24.84
CA ARG A 597 -23.64 -8.59 25.15
C ARG A 597 -23.65 -8.22 26.62
N LYS A 598 -24.83 -8.21 27.26
CA LYS A 598 -24.95 -7.95 28.71
C LYS A 598 -24.31 -9.04 29.56
N ARG A 599 -24.28 -10.28 29.08
CA ARG A 599 -23.64 -11.39 29.79
C ARG A 599 -22.12 -11.25 29.77
N GLU A 600 -21.54 -10.93 28.62
CA GLU A 600 -20.11 -10.67 28.47
C GLU A 600 -19.64 -9.44 29.23
N GLY A 601 -20.39 -8.33 29.16
CA GLY A 601 -20.06 -7.12 29.93
C GLY A 601 -20.11 -7.29 31.45
N ARG A 602 -20.57 -8.44 31.97
CA ARG A 602 -20.57 -8.80 33.40
C ARG A 602 -19.42 -9.72 33.80
N SER A 603 -18.68 -10.29 32.85
CA SER A 603 -17.47 -11.06 33.13
C SER A 603 -16.38 -10.09 33.63
N PRO A 604 -15.74 -10.33 34.79
CA PRO A 604 -14.64 -9.48 35.22
C PRO A 604 -13.49 -9.60 34.21
N LYS A 605 -12.99 -8.44 33.75
CA LYS A 605 -11.79 -8.31 32.90
C LYS A 605 -10.56 -8.85 33.61
#